data_AF-A0A820DXK3-F1
#
_entry.id   AF-A0A820DXK3-F1
#
_cell.length_a   1.000
_cell.length_b   1.000
_cell.length_c   1.000
_cell.angle_alpha   90.00
_cell.angle_beta   90.00
_cell.angle_gamma   90.00
#
_symmetry.space_group_name_H-M   'P 1'
#
loop_
_entity.id
_entity.type
_entity.pdbx_description
1 polymer ?
#
loop_
_entity_poly.entity_id
_entity_poly.type
_entity_poly.pdbx_seq_one_letter_code
_entity_poly.pdbx_strand_id
1 'polypeptide(L)' 'SERASWVIQMLTKEHLDSLEQFFQHNNFAQINEMKSIATHLNITDCYVRTWFRYRLFKETAIRLRRRYLPFVAA' A
#
# COMPACT_ATOMS: atom_id res chain seq x y z
N SER A 1 -3.56 11.98 -2.03
CA SER A 1 -3.16 12.11 -3.45
C SER A 1 -4.25 11.50 -4.30
N GLU A 2 -4.85 12.29 -5.20
CA GLU A 2 -6.00 11.88 -6.03
C GLU A 2 -5.67 10.69 -6.94
N ARG A 3 -4.44 10.65 -7.48
CA ARG A 3 -3.95 9.53 -8.30
C ARG A 3 -3.98 8.19 -7.56
N ALA A 4 -3.63 8.16 -6.27
CA ALA A 4 -3.69 6.93 -5.48
C ALA A 4 -5.14 6.49 -5.21
N SER A 5 -6.07 7.44 -5.09
CA SER A 5 -7.49 7.16 -4.87
C SER A 5 -8.12 6.45 -6.06
N TRP A 6 -7.81 6.89 -7.28
CA TRP A 6 -8.35 6.28 -8.50
C TRP A 6 -7.76 4.88 -8.75
N VAL A 7 -6.47 4.69 -8.44
CA VAL A 7 -5.83 3.37 -8.52
C VAL A 7 -6.48 2.36 -7.58
N ILE A 8 -6.77 2.75 -6.34
CA ILE A 8 -7.39 1.85 -5.35
C ILE A 8 -8.82 1.49 -5.75
N GLN A 9 -9.56 2.41 -6.38
CA GLN A 9 -10.91 2.13 -6.89
C GLN A 9 -10.92 1.18 -8.09
N MET A 10 -9.84 1.14 -8.87
CA MET A 10 -9.72 0.26 -10.05
C MET A 10 -9.27 -1.16 -9.68
N LEU A 11 -8.66 -1.35 -8.51
CA LEU A 11 -8.25 -2.68 -8.03
C LEU A 11 -9.47 -3.43 -7.45
N THR A 12 -9.66 -4.67 -7.87
CA THR A 12 -10.66 -5.56 -7.27
C THR A 12 -10.26 -5.91 -5.84
N LYS A 13 -11.25 -6.38 -5.05
CA LYS A 13 -11.00 -6.84 -3.69
C LYS A 13 -9.94 -7.95 -3.63
N GLU A 14 -9.94 -8.87 -4.59
CA GLU A 14 -8.94 -9.95 -4.68
C GLU A 14 -7.52 -9.41 -4.90
N HIS A 15 -7.36 -8.38 -5.74
CA HIS A 15 -6.06 -7.73 -5.91
C HIS A 15 -5.61 -7.05 -4.61
N LEU A 16 -6.53 -6.39 -3.90
CA LEU A 16 -6.22 -5.72 -2.63
C LEU A 16 -5.83 -6.73 -1.53
N ASP A 17 -6.56 -7.83 -1.40
CA ASP A 17 -6.28 -8.88 -0.42
C ASP A 17 -4.93 -9.55 -0.71
N SER A 18 -4.62 -9.83 -1.97
CA SER A 18 -3.33 -10.40 -2.37
C SER A 18 -2.18 -9.42 -2.11
N LEU A 19 -2.34 -8.14 -2.46
CA LEU A 19 -1.34 -7.10 -2.19
C LEU A 19 -1.10 -6.92 -0.69
N GLU A 20 -2.14 -7.03 0.13
CA GLU A 20 -2.02 -6.99 1.59
C GLU A 20 -1.24 -8.19 2.13
N GLN A 21 -1.49 -9.40 1.62
CA GLN A 21 -0.72 -10.59 1.98
C GLN A 21 0.77 -10.42 1.65
N PHE A 22 1.08 -9.94 0.44
CA PHE A 22 2.47 -9.64 0.07
C PHE A 22 3.08 -8.56 0.96
N PHE A 23 2.32 -7.52 1.30
CA PHE A 23 2.78 -6.43 2.16
C PHE A 23 3.06 -6.88 3.59
N GLN A 24 2.28 -7.80 4.14
CA GLN A 24 2.52 -8.36 5.48
C GLN A 24 3.78 -9.22 5.53
N HIS A 25 4.13 -9.87 4.41
CA HIS A 25 5.36 -10.65 4.29
C HIS A 25 6.59 -9.78 4.03
N ASN A 26 6.47 -8.78 3.15
CA ASN A 26 7.55 -7.84 2.84
C ASN A 26 7.01 -6.43 2.57
N ASN A 27 7.06 -5.59 3.61
CA ASN A 27 6.52 -4.23 3.60
C ASN A 27 7.33 -3.28 2.68
N PHE A 28 8.55 -3.67 2.29
CA PHE A 28 9.47 -2.90 1.45
C PHE A 28 9.93 -3.69 0.23
N ALA A 29 8.95 -4.30 -0.47
CA ALA A 29 9.21 -5.01 -1.71
C ALA A 29 10.07 -4.16 -2.67
N GLN A 30 11.16 -4.74 -3.17
CA GLN A 30 12.02 -4.11 -4.16
C GLN A 30 11.30 -3.99 -5.50
N ILE A 31 11.83 -3.15 -6.40
CA ILE A 31 11.24 -2.92 -7.73
C ILE A 31 11.01 -4.23 -8.50
N ASN A 32 11.92 -5.21 -8.36
CA ASN A 32 11.79 -6.50 -9.03
C ASN A 32 10.67 -7.36 -8.45
N GLU A 33 10.46 -7.32 -7.12
CA GLU A 33 9.38 -8.02 -6.45
C GLU A 33 8.02 -7.40 -6.80
N MET A 34 7.93 -6.07 -6.84
CA MET A 34 6.72 -5.37 -7.26
C MET A 34 6.31 -5.71 -8.70
N LYS A 35 7.29 -5.85 -9.60
CA LYS A 35 7.03 -6.33 -10.98
C LYS A 35 6.55 -7.78 -11.00
N SER A 36 7.13 -8.65 -10.17
CA SER A 36 6.69 -10.05 -10.07
C SER A 36 5.24 -10.14 -9.59
N ILE A 37 4.89 -9.35 -8.56
CA ILE A 37 3.52 -9.23 -8.05
C ILE A 37 2.57 -8.70 -9.12
N ALA A 38 2.99 -7.68 -9.88
CA ALA A 38 2.20 -7.12 -10.96
C ALA A 38 1.87 -8.16 -12.04
N THR A 39 2.87 -8.96 -12.45
CA THR A 39 2.68 -10.07 -13.38
C THR A 39 1.76 -11.16 -12.79
N HIS A 40 1.94 -11.51 -11.52
CA HIS A 40 1.15 -12.55 -10.86
C HIS A 40 -0.33 -12.17 -10.72
N LEU A 41 -0.61 -10.90 -10.41
CA LEU A 41 -1.96 -10.35 -10.27
C LEU A 41 -2.53 -9.81 -11.58
N ASN A 42 -1.79 -9.92 -12.69
CA ASN A 42 -2.17 -9.39 -14.00
C ASN A 42 -2.57 -7.90 -13.98
N ILE A 43 -1.84 -7.09 -13.20
CA ILE A 43 -2.03 -5.65 -13.08
C ILE A 43 -0.74 -4.91 -13.45
N THR A 44 -0.83 -3.60 -13.71
CA THR A 44 0.33 -2.78 -14.04
C THR A 44 1.22 -2.53 -12.82
N ASP A 45 2.55 -2.56 -13.00
CA ASP A 45 3.56 -2.18 -11.99
C ASP A 45 3.27 -0.81 -11.34
N CYS A 46 2.72 0.14 -12.11
CA CYS A 46 2.29 1.44 -11.61
C CYS A 46 1.25 1.33 -10.48
N TYR A 47 0.28 0.40 -10.61
CA TYR A 47 -0.75 0.18 -9.60
C TYR A 47 -0.16 -0.40 -8.33
N VAL A 48 0.72 -1.41 -8.46
CA VAL A 48 1.41 -2.04 -7.32
C VAL A 48 2.24 -1.00 -6.56
N ARG A 49 3.08 -0.21 -7.26
CA ARG A 49 3.90 0.83 -6.65
C ARG A 49 3.08 1.89 -5.93
N THR A 50 1.99 2.34 -6.57
CA THR A 50 1.11 3.36 -5.99
C THR A 50 0.42 2.82 -4.75
N TRP A 51 -0.06 1.58 -4.80
CA TRP A 51 -0.70 0.91 -3.67
C TRP A 51 0.29 0.72 -2.50
N PHE A 52 1.50 0.20 -2.74
CA PHE A 52 2.53 0.01 -1.71
C PHE A 52 2.92 1.33 -1.04
N ARG A 53 3.13 2.40 -1.82
CA ARG A 53 3.43 3.74 -1.27
C ARG A 53 2.29 4.27 -0.42
N TYR A 54 1.05 4.12 -0.87
CA TYR A 54 -0.11 4.58 -0.12
C TYR A 54 -0.32 3.77 1.16
N ARG A 55 -0.11 2.44 1.11
CA ARG A 55 -0.21 1.56 2.27
C ARG A 55 0.83 1.90 3.31
N LEU A 56 2.09 2.10 2.90
CA LEU A 56 3.17 2.58 3.77
C LEU A 56 2.85 3.94 4.39
N PHE A 57 2.33 4.89 3.60
CA PHE A 57 1.93 6.20 4.11
C PHE A 57 0.80 6.10 5.14
N LYS A 58 -0.21 5.24 4.90
CA LYS A 58 -1.26 4.98 5.89
C LYS A 58 -0.69 4.39 7.16
N GLU A 59 0.20 3.41 7.04
CA GLU A 59 0.83 2.73 8.18
C GLU A 59 1.69 3.69 9.01
N THR A 60 2.47 4.55 8.35
CA THR A 60 3.26 5.59 9.04
C THR A 60 2.36 6.67 9.63
N ALA A 61 1.32 7.12 8.93
CA ALA A 61 0.35 8.08 9.48
C ALA A 61 -0.37 7.52 10.73
N ILE A 62 -0.76 6.24 10.73
CA ILE A 62 -1.33 5.56 11.90
C ILE A 62 -0.31 5.50 13.03
N ARG A 63 0.94 5.10 12.75
CA ARG A 63 2.01 5.04 13.76
C ARG A 63 2.30 6.41 14.37
N LEU A 64 2.42 7.44 13.55
CA LEU A 64 2.63 8.82 14.00
C LEU A 64 1.42 9.30 14.80
N ARG A 65 0.19 9.08 14.33
CA ARG A 65 -1.01 9.43 15.10
C ARG A 65 -1.03 8.72 16.46
N ARG A 66 -0.77 7.41 16.53
CA ARG A 66 -0.70 6.68 17.81
C ARG A 66 0.39 7.21 18.74
N ARG A 67 1.54 7.60 18.20
CA ARG A 67 2.68 8.13 18.98
C ARG A 67 2.47 9.57 19.47
N TYR A 68 1.78 10.42 18.70
CA TYR A 68 1.68 11.86 18.96
C TYR A 68 0.30 12.33 19.46
N LEU A 69 -0.80 11.59 19.24
CA LEU A 69 -2.14 11.97 19.72
C LEU A 69 -2.25 12.10 21.26
N PRO A 70 -1.61 11.28 22.12
CA PRO A 70 -1.72 11.47 23.57
C PRO A 70 -0.99 12.71 24.09
N PHE A 71 -0.16 13.38 23.29
CA PHE A 71 0.58 14.59 23.69
C PHE A 71 -0.11 15.90 23.29
N VAL A 72 -1.10 15.86 22.38
CA VAL A 72 -1.79 17.06 21.87
C VAL A 72 -3.19 17.22 22.48
N ALA A 73 -3.72 16.18 23.12
CA ALA A 73 -5.05 16.15 23.75
C ALA A 73 -5.02 16.36 25.28
N ALA A 74 -3.91 16.86 25.83
CA ALA A 74 -3.73 17.13 27.26
C ALA A 74 -3.83 18.63 27.57
#